data_AF-A0A174NVQ1-F1
#
_entry.id   AF-A0A174NVQ1-F1
#
_cell.length_a   1.000
_cell.length_b   1.000
_cell.length_c   1.000
_cell.angle_alpha   90.00
_cell.angle_beta   90.00
_cell.angle_gamma   90.00
#
_symmetry.space_group_name_H-M   'P 1'
#
loop_
_entity.id
_entity.type
_entity.pdbx_description
1 polymer ?
#
loop_
_entity_poly.entity_id
_entity_poly.type
_entity_poly.pdbx_seq_one_letter_code
_entity_poly.pdbx_strand_id
1 'polypeptide(L)'
;MKESIHTIPLTDAFKAEDECPFCYLEREAEQHAISFALGSGASYMEDDVRAETDAMGFCRHHYKMMYDYGNRLGSGLILSTHLKKLNQELAAQMDLFAPGKSSVFKRMQKTSLDKQGRETAIGQWIDEKTHSCYVCDHFKANYNRYLDTFFDLYKKDEEFARLFREGKGFCLPHFADLVETAEKKLNDKQKAEFYPALFKIMKENYQRLQEEVTWFTDKFDYRNKDKDWGNSKDSIQRCMQKLGGGYPADEPFTEGL
;
A
#
# COMPACT_ATOMS: atom_id res chain seq x y z
N MET A 1 -7.02 -1.31 -30.91
CA MET A 1 -7.16 -1.43 -29.44
C MET A 1 -6.68 -0.10 -28.86
N LYS A 2 -7.50 0.66 -28.13
CA LYS A 2 -6.96 1.82 -27.40
C LYS A 2 -6.28 1.24 -26.16
N GLU A 3 -4.96 1.15 -26.18
CA GLU A 3 -4.19 0.79 -24.99
C GLU A 3 -4.53 1.80 -23.89
N SER A 4 -4.93 1.29 -22.73
CA SER A 4 -5.11 2.13 -21.55
C SER A 4 -3.72 2.58 -21.10
N ILE A 5 -3.58 3.80 -20.58
CA ILE A 5 -2.32 4.28 -19.98
C ILE A 5 -1.82 3.35 -18.85
N HIS A 6 -2.70 2.51 -18.32
CA HIS A 6 -2.43 1.54 -17.26
C HIS A 6 -2.00 0.15 -17.77
N THR A 7 -2.13 -0.14 -19.08
CA THR A 7 -1.81 -1.45 -19.65
C THR A 7 -0.31 -1.76 -19.57
N ILE A 8 0.53 -0.79 -19.92
CA ILE A 8 1.99 -0.96 -19.91
C ILE A 8 2.50 -1.17 -18.47
N PRO A 9 2.23 -0.28 -17.50
CA PRO A 9 2.72 -0.47 -16.13
C PRO A 9 2.26 -1.79 -15.51
N LEU A 10 1.00 -2.17 -15.75
CA LEU A 10 0.46 -3.43 -15.24
C LEU A 10 1.19 -4.63 -15.85
N THR A 11 1.43 -4.61 -17.16
CA THR A 11 2.16 -5.71 -17.83
C THR A 11 3.60 -5.81 -17.32
N ASP A 12 4.27 -4.68 -17.13
CA ASP A 12 5.63 -4.63 -16.60
C ASP A 12 5.69 -5.17 -15.17
N ALA A 13 4.68 -4.88 -14.35
CA ALA A 13 4.57 -5.43 -13.00
C ALA A 13 4.46 -6.96 -12.97
N PHE A 14 3.79 -7.57 -13.95
CA PHE A 14 3.74 -9.04 -14.07
C PHE A 14 5.07 -9.62 -14.59
N LYS A 15 5.77 -8.89 -15.47
CA LYS A 15 7.09 -9.27 -15.99
C LYS A 15 8.23 -9.07 -15.00
N ALA A 16 8.02 -8.29 -13.95
CA ALA A 16 8.99 -8.12 -12.86
C ALA A 16 9.19 -9.40 -12.03
N GLU A 17 8.32 -10.41 -12.19
CA GLU A 17 8.37 -11.70 -11.49
C GLU A 17 8.40 -11.56 -9.95
N ASP A 18 7.77 -10.51 -9.44
CA ASP A 18 7.65 -10.22 -8.01
C ASP A 18 6.64 -11.17 -7.31
N GLU A 19 6.64 -11.20 -5.98
CA GLU A 19 5.65 -11.95 -5.21
C GLU A 19 4.23 -11.39 -5.32
N CYS A 20 4.09 -10.10 -5.66
CA CYS A 20 2.81 -9.47 -5.94
C CYS A 20 2.94 -8.30 -6.95
N PRO A 21 2.38 -8.40 -8.17
CA PRO A 21 2.40 -7.33 -9.17
C PRO A 21 1.71 -6.02 -8.71
N PHE A 22 0.68 -6.10 -7.86
CA PHE A 22 0.01 -4.91 -7.36
C PHE A 22 0.82 -4.17 -6.28
N CYS A 23 1.61 -4.89 -5.47
CA CYS A 23 2.59 -4.23 -4.59
C CYS A 23 3.64 -3.50 -5.42
N TYR A 24 4.11 -4.11 -6.52
CA TYR A 24 5.04 -3.46 -7.45
C TYR A 24 4.48 -2.14 -7.99
N LEU A 25 3.23 -2.15 -8.45
CA LEU A 25 2.54 -0.93 -8.93
C LEU A 25 2.39 0.12 -7.84
N GLU A 26 2.06 -0.29 -6.62
CA GLU A 26 1.96 0.59 -5.45
C GLU A 26 3.29 1.27 -5.18
N ARG A 27 4.38 0.50 -5.08
CA ARG A 27 5.72 1.04 -4.87
C ARG A 27 6.12 2.05 -5.94
N GLU A 28 5.98 1.70 -7.22
CA GLU A 28 6.35 2.60 -8.31
C GLU A 28 5.55 3.92 -8.25
N ALA A 29 4.26 3.84 -7.93
CA ALA A 29 3.42 5.01 -7.79
C ALA A 29 3.82 5.87 -6.58
N GLU A 30 4.14 5.26 -5.44
CA GLU A 30 4.61 5.96 -4.24
C GLU A 30 5.95 6.66 -4.49
N GLN A 31 6.92 5.97 -5.09
CA GLN A 31 8.22 6.53 -5.44
C GLN A 31 8.09 7.67 -6.45
N HIS A 32 7.26 7.51 -7.47
CA HIS A 32 6.98 8.57 -8.44
C HIS A 32 6.32 9.79 -7.77
N ALA A 33 5.36 9.60 -6.87
CA ALA A 33 4.70 10.69 -6.16
C ALA A 33 5.64 11.43 -5.20
N ILE A 34 6.51 10.71 -4.48
CA ILE A 34 7.56 11.30 -3.64
C ILE A 34 8.55 12.08 -4.50
N SER A 35 9.04 11.48 -5.59
CA SER A 35 9.98 12.13 -6.51
C SER A 35 9.37 13.36 -7.20
N PHE A 36 8.09 13.31 -7.55
CA PHE A 36 7.37 14.47 -8.08
C PHE A 36 7.27 15.57 -7.02
N ALA A 37 6.77 15.25 -5.82
CA ALA A 37 6.56 16.24 -4.77
C ALA A 37 7.87 16.86 -4.27
N LEU A 38 8.95 16.08 -4.14
CA LEU A 38 10.18 16.48 -3.46
C LEU A 38 11.42 16.49 -4.33
N GLY A 39 11.35 16.06 -5.59
CA GLY A 39 12.51 15.97 -6.46
C GLY A 39 13.06 17.32 -6.89
N SER A 40 14.12 17.26 -7.69
CA SER A 40 14.87 18.41 -8.19
C SER A 40 14.06 19.38 -9.06
N GLY A 41 12.90 18.94 -9.57
CA GLY A 41 11.94 19.78 -10.31
C GLY A 41 11.23 20.84 -9.46
N ALA A 42 11.38 20.80 -8.14
CA ALA A 42 10.79 21.75 -7.20
C ALA A 42 9.26 21.87 -7.27
N SER A 43 8.53 20.79 -7.59
CA SER A 43 7.07 20.84 -7.70
C SER A 43 6.37 21.21 -6.39
N TYR A 44 6.99 21.00 -5.22
CA TYR A 44 6.51 21.56 -3.94
C TYR A 44 6.43 23.10 -3.91
N MET A 45 7.03 23.78 -4.89
CA MET A 45 6.92 25.23 -5.07
C MET A 45 5.72 25.63 -5.92
N GLU A 46 5.13 24.71 -6.66
CA GLU A 46 3.91 24.92 -7.45
C GLU A 46 2.71 25.10 -6.51
N ASP A 47 1.87 26.10 -6.81
CA ASP A 47 0.80 26.53 -5.89
C ASP A 47 -0.27 25.46 -5.68
N ASP A 48 -0.55 24.64 -6.70
CA ASP A 48 -1.47 23.51 -6.65
C ASP A 48 -0.93 22.37 -5.76
N VAL A 49 0.30 21.92 -6.01
CA VAL A 49 0.97 20.87 -5.21
C VAL A 49 1.10 21.31 -3.75
N ARG A 50 1.47 22.57 -3.51
CA ARG A 50 1.53 23.11 -2.14
C ARG A 50 0.15 23.14 -1.47
N ALA A 51 -0.89 23.58 -2.16
CA ALA A 51 -2.23 23.63 -1.60
C ALA A 51 -2.75 22.24 -1.21
N GLU A 52 -2.48 21.22 -2.03
CA GLU A 52 -2.86 19.83 -1.78
C GLU A 52 -2.08 19.23 -0.61
N THR A 53 -0.75 19.35 -0.61
CA THR A 53 0.10 18.86 0.49
C THR A 53 -0.19 19.58 1.81
N ASP A 54 -0.49 20.88 1.79
CA ASP A 54 -0.93 21.63 2.97
C ASP A 54 -2.27 21.13 3.51
N ALA A 55 -3.22 20.81 2.64
CA ALA A 55 -4.53 20.31 3.04
C ALA A 55 -4.48 18.89 3.59
N MET A 56 -3.71 18.02 2.94
CA MET A 56 -3.75 16.58 3.18
C MET A 56 -2.68 16.10 4.16
N GLY A 57 -1.47 16.64 4.09
CA GLY A 57 -0.32 16.07 4.77
C GLY A 57 0.06 14.68 4.24
N PHE A 58 0.76 13.91 5.07
CA PHE A 58 1.27 12.58 4.73
C PHE A 58 0.93 11.58 5.83
N CYS A 59 0.82 10.29 5.48
CA CYS A 59 0.66 9.25 6.49
C CYS A 59 2.01 8.92 7.14
N ARG A 60 1.99 8.13 8.23
CA ARG A 60 3.21 7.68 8.92
C ARG A 60 4.24 7.06 7.95
N HIS A 61 3.79 6.26 6.99
CA HIS A 61 4.67 5.63 6.00
C HIS A 61 5.31 6.66 5.07
N HIS A 62 4.51 7.56 4.49
CA HIS A 62 5.02 8.57 3.55
C HIS A 62 5.80 9.71 4.21
N TYR A 63 5.59 10.00 5.50
CA TYR A 63 6.52 10.85 6.24
C TYR A 63 7.91 10.22 6.38
N LYS A 64 7.98 8.90 6.60
CA LYS A 64 9.27 8.19 6.64
C LYS A 64 9.93 8.20 5.26
N MET A 65 9.17 7.91 4.19
CA MET A 65 9.69 8.00 2.83
C MET A 65 10.17 9.39 2.46
N MET A 66 9.42 10.45 2.80
CA MET A 66 9.84 11.84 2.61
C MET A 66 11.17 12.14 3.33
N TYR A 67 11.33 11.68 4.57
CA TYR A 67 12.57 11.87 5.33
C TYR A 67 13.74 11.13 4.68
N ASP A 68 13.53 9.87 4.28
CA ASP A 68 14.53 9.02 3.64
C ASP A 68 14.95 9.54 2.26
N TYR A 69 14.01 10.15 1.52
CA TYR A 69 14.27 10.75 0.21
C TYR A 69 15.38 11.79 0.26
N GLY A 70 15.49 12.56 1.35
CA GLY A 70 16.68 13.35 1.64
C GLY A 70 16.63 14.83 1.23
N ASN A 71 15.64 15.28 0.44
CA ASN A 71 15.46 16.72 0.17
C ASN A 71 14.92 17.46 1.40
N ARG A 72 15.84 17.88 2.28
CA ARG A 72 15.54 18.54 3.56
C ARG A 72 14.87 19.90 3.40
N LEU A 73 15.25 20.67 2.37
CA LEU A 73 14.68 22.00 2.14
C LEU A 73 13.22 21.88 1.67
N GLY A 74 12.96 21.05 0.66
CA GLY A 74 11.61 20.79 0.17
C GLY A 74 10.71 20.24 1.27
N SER A 75 11.20 19.24 2.02
CA SER A 75 10.49 18.71 3.19
C SER A 75 10.19 19.77 4.23
N GLY A 76 11.17 20.63 4.55
CA GLY A 76 11.00 21.72 5.52
C GLY A 76 9.97 22.75 5.09
N LEU A 77 9.90 23.07 3.80
CA LEU A 77 8.93 24.02 3.25
C LEU A 77 7.51 23.45 3.31
N ILE A 78 7.30 22.21 2.84
CA ILE A 78 6.00 21.52 2.92
C ILE A 78 5.53 21.40 4.38
N LEU A 79 6.41 20.97 5.28
CA LEU A 79 6.07 20.82 6.69
C LEU A 79 5.72 22.15 7.35
N SER A 80 6.43 23.22 7.01
CA SER A 80 6.19 24.56 7.57
C SER A 80 4.78 25.06 7.23
N THR A 81 4.38 24.96 5.96
CA THR A 81 3.08 25.43 5.50
C THR A 81 1.93 24.52 5.98
N HIS A 82 2.13 23.19 5.95
CA HIS A 82 1.17 22.24 6.49
C HIS A 82 0.95 22.42 8.01
N LEU A 83 2.02 22.57 8.81
CA LEU A 83 1.91 22.82 10.25
C LEU A 83 1.23 24.15 10.55
N LYS A 84 1.49 25.19 9.76
CA LYS A 84 0.81 26.48 9.92
C LYS A 84 -0.71 26.31 9.77
N LYS A 85 -1.16 25.56 8.77
CA LYS A 85 -2.58 25.25 8.55
C LYS A 85 -3.15 24.39 9.68
N LEU A 86 -2.46 23.31 10.06
CA LEU A 86 -2.89 22.44 11.16
C LEU A 86 -3.00 23.18 12.49
N ASN A 87 -2.09 24.11 12.79
CA ASN A 87 -2.17 24.91 14.02
C ASN A 87 -3.44 25.77 14.06
N GLN A 88 -3.84 26.36 12.92
CA GLN A 88 -5.07 27.14 12.84
C GLN A 88 -6.31 26.27 13.03
N GLU A 89 -6.35 25.12 12.36
CA GLU A 89 -7.47 24.17 12.46
C GLU A 89 -7.55 23.54 13.86
N LEU A 90 -6.42 23.13 14.43
CA LEU A 90 -6.34 22.53 15.77
C LEU A 90 -6.77 23.52 16.84
N ALA A 91 -6.35 24.79 16.76
CA ALA A 91 -6.80 25.83 17.69
C ALA A 91 -8.34 25.97 17.65
N ALA A 92 -8.93 26.00 16.45
CA ALA A 92 -10.39 26.04 16.31
C ALA A 92 -11.08 24.80 16.90
N GLN A 93 -10.51 23.60 16.71
CA GLN A 93 -11.02 22.36 17.33
C GLN A 93 -10.94 22.41 18.86
N MET A 94 -9.87 22.97 19.42
CA MET A 94 -9.69 23.13 20.86
C MET A 94 -10.65 24.17 21.44
N ASP A 95 -10.89 25.28 20.75
CA ASP A 95 -11.83 26.32 21.18
C ASP A 95 -13.28 25.82 21.17
N LEU A 96 -13.63 24.94 20.22
CA LEU A 96 -14.95 24.30 20.13
C LEU A 96 -15.10 23.10 21.06
N PHE A 97 -14.01 22.59 21.65
CA PHE A 97 -14.05 21.38 22.45
C PHE A 97 -14.77 21.60 23.78
N ALA A 98 -15.86 20.86 23.97
CA ALA A 98 -16.52 20.75 25.26
C ALA A 98 -16.47 19.28 25.75
N PRO A 99 -16.07 19.03 27.02
CA PRO A 99 -16.08 17.69 27.57
C PRO A 99 -17.51 17.14 27.59
N GLY A 100 -17.67 15.92 27.10
CA GLY A 100 -18.98 15.24 27.12
C GLY A 100 -19.49 15.04 28.55
N LYS A 101 -20.80 15.22 28.76
CA LYS A 101 -21.43 14.98 30.07
C LYS A 101 -21.24 13.52 30.49
N SER A 102 -20.73 13.31 31.70
CA SER A 102 -20.61 11.99 32.29
C SER A 102 -22.00 11.46 32.65
N SER A 103 -22.41 10.36 32.01
CA SER A 103 -23.63 9.63 32.37
C SER A 103 -23.27 8.38 33.18
N VAL A 104 -24.01 8.13 34.25
CA VAL A 104 -23.85 6.93 35.10
C VAL A 104 -23.98 5.65 34.26
N PHE A 105 -24.86 5.66 33.24
CA PHE A 105 -25.02 4.57 32.28
C PHE A 105 -23.78 4.37 31.38
N LYS A 106 -23.16 5.47 30.91
CA LYS A 106 -21.88 5.42 30.18
C LYS A 106 -20.72 4.93 31.06
N ARG A 107 -20.74 5.20 32.37
CA ARG A 107 -19.72 4.72 33.31
C ARG A 107 -19.83 3.21 33.55
N MET A 108 -21.04 2.66 33.50
CA MET A 108 -21.32 1.21 33.62
C MET A 108 -20.96 0.42 32.36
N GLN A 109 -21.04 1.04 31.17
CA GLN A 109 -20.57 0.47 29.89
C GLN A 109 -19.06 0.61 29.64
N LYS A 110 -18.35 1.50 30.35
CA LYS A 110 -16.94 1.88 30.07
C LYS A 110 -15.87 0.97 30.72
N THR A 111 -16.19 -0.28 31.05
CA THR A 111 -15.18 -1.25 31.49
C THR A 111 -14.40 -1.88 30.34
N SER A 112 -14.87 -1.80 29.10
CA SER A 112 -14.09 -2.22 27.91
C SER A 112 -13.49 -1.02 27.20
N LEU A 113 -12.17 -0.98 27.08
CA LEU A 113 -11.46 -0.08 26.16
C LEU A 113 -11.72 -0.44 24.68
N ASP A 114 -12.45 -1.53 24.41
CA ASP A 114 -12.71 -2.12 23.08
C ASP A 114 -13.73 -1.37 22.21
N LYS A 115 -14.18 -0.17 22.58
CA LYS A 115 -15.03 0.62 21.66
C LYS A 115 -14.18 1.11 20.49
N GLN A 116 -14.41 0.52 19.32
CA GLN A 116 -13.81 0.92 18.06
C GLN A 116 -14.29 2.34 17.68
N GLY A 117 -13.35 3.28 17.55
CA GLY A 117 -13.58 4.63 17.05
C GLY A 117 -13.41 5.76 18.07
N ARG A 118 -13.09 6.95 17.57
CA ARG A 118 -12.90 8.16 18.38
C ARG A 118 -14.27 8.76 18.76
N GLU A 119 -14.51 8.93 20.07
CA GLU A 119 -15.80 9.46 20.58
C GLU A 119 -15.89 11.00 20.54
N THR A 120 -14.77 11.71 20.49
CA THR A 120 -14.73 13.18 20.54
C THR A 120 -14.61 13.78 19.14
N ALA A 121 -15.19 14.96 18.92
CA ALA A 121 -15.07 15.68 17.65
C ALA A 121 -13.59 15.94 17.27
N ILE A 122 -12.78 16.41 18.23
CA ILE A 122 -11.33 16.57 18.02
C ILE A 122 -10.64 15.24 17.71
N GLY A 123 -11.09 14.13 18.30
CA GLY A 123 -10.54 12.80 18.03
C GLY A 123 -10.88 12.32 16.62
N GLN A 124 -12.10 12.56 16.15
CA GLN A 124 -12.53 12.26 14.78
C GLN A 124 -11.79 13.12 13.76
N TRP A 125 -11.64 14.42 14.02
CA TRP A 125 -10.84 15.32 13.19
C TRP A 125 -9.37 14.88 13.11
N ILE A 126 -8.75 14.45 14.22
CA ILE A 126 -7.40 13.86 14.20
C ILE A 126 -7.37 12.59 13.35
N ASP A 127 -8.40 11.75 13.44
CA ASP A 127 -8.49 10.52 12.64
C ASP A 127 -8.55 10.84 11.15
N GLU A 128 -9.39 11.81 10.74
CA GLU A 128 -9.46 12.31 9.37
C GLU A 128 -8.10 12.82 8.87
N LYS A 129 -7.41 13.65 9.68
CA LYS A 129 -6.10 14.21 9.31
C LYS A 129 -4.99 13.16 9.25
N THR A 130 -5.05 12.13 10.08
CA THR A 130 -4.03 11.07 10.11
C THR A 130 -4.25 9.96 9.09
N HIS A 131 -5.45 9.86 8.51
CA HIS A 131 -5.78 8.96 7.38
C HIS A 131 -5.74 9.66 6.02
N SER A 132 -5.59 10.98 6.01
CA SER A 132 -5.33 11.78 4.84
C SER A 132 -3.85 11.70 4.44
N CYS A 133 -3.57 11.48 3.16
CA CYS A 133 -2.19 11.50 2.66
C CYS A 133 -2.15 11.79 1.16
N TYR A 134 -1.39 12.82 0.80
CA TYR A 134 -1.15 13.22 -0.58
C TYR A 134 -0.70 12.04 -1.47
N VAL A 135 0.35 11.32 -1.06
CA VAL A 135 0.89 10.19 -1.83
C VAL A 135 -0.11 9.04 -1.96
N CYS A 136 -0.79 8.65 -0.87
CA CYS A 136 -1.80 7.60 -0.91
C CYS A 136 -2.94 7.93 -1.89
N ASP A 137 -3.37 9.19 -1.96
CA ASP A 137 -4.50 9.59 -2.80
C ASP A 137 -4.15 9.50 -4.30
N HIS A 138 -2.94 9.91 -4.66
CA HIS A 138 -2.40 9.75 -6.03
C HIS A 138 -2.41 8.29 -6.50
N PHE A 139 -2.10 7.33 -5.61
CA PHE A 139 -2.18 5.92 -5.95
C PHE A 139 -3.63 5.41 -6.00
N LYS A 140 -4.44 5.71 -4.98
CA LYS A 140 -5.84 5.24 -4.89
C LYS A 140 -6.68 5.64 -6.11
N ALA A 141 -6.46 6.84 -6.66
CA ALA A 141 -7.15 7.31 -7.86
C ALA A 141 -6.91 6.39 -9.08
N ASN A 142 -5.74 5.77 -9.16
CA ASN A 142 -5.33 4.91 -10.27
C ASN A 142 -5.49 3.41 -9.95
N TYR A 143 -5.49 3.02 -8.68
CA TYR A 143 -5.58 1.63 -8.24
C TYR A 143 -6.80 0.89 -8.82
N ASN A 144 -7.99 1.49 -8.71
CA ASN A 144 -9.21 0.90 -9.28
C ASN A 144 -9.12 0.73 -10.82
N ARG A 145 -8.38 1.61 -11.50
CA ARG A 145 -8.16 1.51 -12.94
C ARG A 145 -7.20 0.37 -13.29
N TYR A 146 -6.21 0.10 -12.44
CA TYR A 146 -5.35 -1.08 -12.59
C TYR A 146 -6.13 -2.38 -12.43
N LEU A 147 -7.02 -2.47 -11.43
CA LEU A 147 -7.91 -3.62 -11.29
C LEU A 147 -8.82 -3.81 -12.51
N ASP A 148 -9.41 -2.72 -13.00
CA ASP A 148 -10.24 -2.75 -14.22
C ASP A 148 -9.45 -3.22 -15.44
N THR A 149 -8.24 -2.68 -15.61
CA THR A 149 -7.34 -3.03 -16.70
C THR A 149 -6.89 -4.48 -16.59
N PHE A 150 -6.62 -4.99 -15.39
CA PHE A 150 -6.27 -6.39 -15.14
C PHE A 150 -7.35 -7.34 -15.68
N PHE A 151 -8.61 -7.13 -15.33
CA PHE A 151 -9.68 -8.00 -15.82
C PHE A 151 -9.89 -7.83 -17.32
N ASP A 152 -9.75 -6.62 -17.84
CA ASP A 152 -9.86 -6.39 -19.29
C ASP A 152 -8.77 -7.09 -20.09
N LEU A 153 -7.52 -7.08 -19.62
CA LEU A 153 -6.42 -7.83 -20.23
C LEU A 153 -6.63 -9.33 -20.04
N TYR A 154 -6.95 -9.81 -18.84
CA TYR A 154 -7.21 -11.22 -18.57
C TYR A 154 -8.28 -11.83 -19.51
N LYS A 155 -9.31 -11.07 -19.87
CA LYS A 155 -10.38 -11.51 -20.77
C LYS A 155 -10.00 -11.50 -22.27
N LYS A 156 -9.07 -10.63 -22.68
CA LYS A 156 -8.85 -10.27 -24.09
C LYS A 156 -7.46 -10.63 -24.60
N ASP A 157 -6.51 -10.83 -23.71
CA ASP A 157 -5.09 -11.02 -23.99
C ASP A 157 -4.61 -12.34 -23.36
N GLU A 158 -4.41 -13.35 -24.22
CA GLU A 158 -3.97 -14.69 -23.80
C GLU A 158 -2.53 -14.68 -23.25
N GLU A 159 -1.68 -13.77 -23.74
CA GLU A 159 -0.31 -13.61 -23.25
C GLU A 159 -0.33 -13.04 -21.84
N PHE A 160 -1.16 -12.04 -21.57
CA PHE A 160 -1.38 -11.55 -20.22
C PHE A 160 -1.99 -12.61 -19.29
N ALA A 161 -2.97 -13.37 -19.78
CA ALA A 161 -3.56 -14.47 -19.02
C ALA A 161 -2.54 -15.58 -18.70
N ARG A 162 -1.54 -15.80 -19.58
CA ARG A 162 -0.40 -16.68 -19.32
C ARG A 162 0.51 -16.11 -18.23
N LEU A 163 0.91 -14.84 -18.33
CA LEU A 163 1.72 -14.17 -17.29
C LEU A 163 1.06 -14.26 -15.90
N PHE A 164 -0.27 -14.06 -15.85
CA PHE A 164 -1.03 -14.25 -14.62
C PHE A 164 -0.92 -15.68 -14.07
N ARG A 165 -1.09 -16.70 -14.92
CA ARG A 165 -1.06 -18.11 -14.52
C ARG A 165 0.33 -18.60 -14.09
N GLU A 166 1.38 -18.01 -14.65
CA GLU A 166 2.78 -18.35 -14.37
C GLU A 166 3.36 -17.50 -13.22
N GLY A 167 2.67 -16.44 -12.80
CA GLY A 167 3.10 -15.57 -11.73
C GLY A 167 3.13 -16.23 -10.36
N LYS A 168 3.75 -15.54 -9.40
CA LYS A 168 3.86 -16.00 -8.00
C LYS A 168 2.59 -15.71 -7.17
N GLY A 169 1.56 -15.12 -7.76
CA GLY A 169 0.32 -14.76 -7.08
C GLY A 169 0.35 -13.37 -6.48
N PHE A 170 -0.31 -13.20 -5.32
CA PHE A 170 -0.57 -11.89 -4.72
C PHE A 170 -0.34 -11.93 -3.20
N CYS A 171 -0.19 -10.75 -2.60
CA CYS A 171 -0.28 -10.61 -1.15
C CYS A 171 -1.74 -10.76 -0.67
N LEU A 172 -1.97 -11.01 0.62
CA LEU A 172 -3.34 -11.16 1.16
C LEU A 172 -4.26 -9.97 0.84
N PRO A 173 -3.84 -8.70 1.01
CA PRO A 173 -4.68 -7.56 0.65
C PRO A 173 -5.11 -7.58 -0.82
N HIS A 174 -4.15 -7.65 -1.74
CA HIS A 174 -4.44 -7.61 -3.18
C HIS A 174 -5.14 -8.86 -3.70
N PHE A 175 -4.97 -10.01 -3.03
CA PHE A 175 -5.78 -11.20 -3.29
C PHE A 175 -7.26 -10.95 -2.97
N ALA A 176 -7.55 -10.33 -1.82
CA ALA A 176 -8.93 -9.98 -1.46
C ALA A 176 -9.53 -9.00 -2.48
N ASP A 177 -8.79 -7.98 -2.88
CA ASP A 177 -9.25 -7.01 -3.88
C ASP A 177 -9.56 -7.66 -5.23
N LEU A 178 -8.75 -8.64 -5.66
CA LEU A 178 -9.01 -9.40 -6.89
C LEU A 178 -10.25 -10.27 -6.78
N VAL A 179 -10.47 -10.94 -5.64
CA VAL A 179 -11.67 -11.75 -5.42
C VAL A 179 -12.93 -10.87 -5.47
N GLU A 180 -12.94 -9.78 -4.71
CA GLU A 180 -14.07 -8.85 -4.65
C GLU A 180 -14.34 -8.15 -5.98
N THR A 181 -13.29 -7.86 -6.75
CA THR A 181 -13.43 -7.23 -8.06
C THR A 181 -13.87 -8.24 -9.13
N ALA A 182 -13.39 -9.49 -9.07
CA ALA A 182 -13.83 -10.56 -9.97
C ALA A 182 -15.34 -10.79 -9.84
N GLU A 183 -15.90 -10.72 -8.63
CA GLU A 183 -17.34 -10.82 -8.41
C GLU A 183 -18.15 -9.79 -9.21
N LYS A 184 -17.60 -8.59 -9.38
CA LYS A 184 -18.25 -7.47 -10.08
C LYS A 184 -17.96 -7.45 -11.57
N LYS A 185 -16.80 -7.95 -12.02
CA LYS A 185 -16.28 -7.77 -13.38
C LYS A 185 -16.40 -8.98 -14.28
N LEU A 186 -16.53 -10.18 -13.72
CA LEU A 186 -16.63 -11.44 -14.46
C LEU A 186 -18.05 -11.99 -14.43
N ASN A 187 -18.46 -12.70 -15.49
CA ASN A 187 -19.68 -13.49 -15.49
C ASN A 187 -19.44 -14.89 -14.90
N ASP A 188 -20.51 -15.67 -14.66
CA ASP A 188 -20.42 -16.97 -14.00
C ASP A 188 -19.47 -17.97 -14.68
N LYS A 189 -19.43 -17.98 -16.01
CA LYS A 189 -18.51 -18.83 -16.76
C LYS A 189 -17.05 -18.41 -16.53
N GLN A 190 -16.79 -17.11 -16.61
CA GLN A 190 -15.45 -16.56 -16.37
C GLN A 190 -15.00 -16.76 -14.92
N LYS A 191 -15.91 -16.63 -13.94
CA LYS A 191 -15.63 -16.93 -12.53
C LYS A 191 -15.25 -18.38 -12.32
N ALA A 192 -15.96 -19.31 -12.98
CA ALA A 192 -15.67 -20.74 -12.91
C ALA A 192 -14.27 -21.11 -13.45
N GLU A 193 -13.69 -20.29 -14.34
CA GLU A 193 -12.32 -20.46 -14.84
C GLU A 193 -11.30 -19.69 -14.00
N PHE A 194 -11.61 -18.45 -13.61
CA PHE A 194 -10.71 -17.55 -12.91
C PHE A 194 -10.40 -17.98 -11.47
N TYR A 195 -11.41 -18.31 -10.67
CA TYR A 195 -11.19 -18.64 -9.26
C TYR A 195 -10.33 -19.88 -9.04
N PRO A 196 -10.55 -21.01 -9.75
CA PRO A 196 -9.65 -22.16 -9.62
C PRO A 196 -8.21 -21.83 -9.97
N ALA A 197 -7.98 -21.01 -11.01
CA ALA A 197 -6.63 -20.58 -11.38
C ALA A 197 -6.00 -19.71 -10.29
N LEU A 198 -6.70 -18.67 -9.84
CA LEU A 198 -6.23 -17.78 -8.77
C LEU A 198 -5.93 -18.54 -7.48
N PHE A 199 -6.83 -19.41 -7.04
CA PHE A 199 -6.67 -20.17 -5.80
C PHE A 199 -5.55 -21.20 -5.89
N LYS A 200 -5.33 -21.80 -7.06
CA LYS A 200 -4.19 -22.69 -7.28
C LYS A 200 -2.88 -21.92 -7.11
N ILE A 201 -2.71 -20.79 -7.81
CA ILE A 201 -1.50 -19.95 -7.75
C ILE A 201 -1.22 -19.53 -6.30
N MET A 202 -2.26 -19.07 -5.59
CA MET A 202 -2.13 -18.66 -4.19
C MET A 202 -1.71 -19.81 -3.28
N LYS A 203 -2.36 -20.98 -3.37
CA LYS A 203 -2.02 -22.15 -2.53
C LYS A 203 -0.61 -22.62 -2.77
N GLU A 204 -0.20 -22.77 -4.03
CA GLU A 204 1.13 -23.25 -4.41
C GLU A 204 2.23 -22.30 -3.91
N ASN A 205 2.04 -20.98 -4.07
CA ASN A 205 3.05 -20.02 -3.65
C ASN A 205 3.09 -19.77 -2.15
N TYR A 206 1.96 -19.90 -1.44
CA TYR A 206 1.97 -19.85 0.02
C TYR A 206 2.67 -21.06 0.62
N GLN A 207 2.42 -22.26 0.08
CA GLN A 207 3.10 -23.48 0.49
C GLN A 207 4.61 -23.37 0.21
N ARG A 208 4.99 -22.90 -0.99
CA ARG A 208 6.39 -22.64 -1.36
C ARG A 208 7.08 -21.71 -0.37
N LEU A 209 6.48 -20.55 -0.06
CA LEU A 209 7.06 -19.59 0.88
C LEU A 209 7.14 -20.13 2.31
N GLN A 210 6.14 -20.90 2.75
CA GLN A 210 6.18 -21.59 4.04
C GLN A 210 7.37 -22.55 4.12
N GLU A 211 7.60 -23.36 3.10
CA GLU A 211 8.73 -24.29 3.03
C GLU A 211 10.07 -23.54 3.01
N GLU A 212 10.17 -22.47 2.20
CA GLU A 212 11.37 -21.64 2.12
C GLU A 212 11.71 -20.97 3.47
N VAL A 213 10.74 -20.38 4.17
CA VAL A 213 10.99 -19.74 5.49
C VAL A 213 11.22 -20.76 6.59
N THR A 214 10.60 -21.95 6.51
CA THR A 214 10.90 -23.06 7.43
C THR A 214 12.36 -23.50 7.24
N TRP A 215 12.81 -23.65 5.99
CA TRP A 215 14.22 -23.97 5.72
C TRP A 215 15.17 -22.87 6.20
N PHE A 216 14.78 -21.60 6.09
CA PHE A 216 15.54 -20.50 6.70
C PHE A 216 15.73 -20.71 8.20
N THR A 217 14.68 -21.11 8.94
CA THR A 217 14.80 -21.38 10.37
C THR A 217 15.63 -22.64 10.67
N ASP A 218 15.46 -23.71 9.89
CA ASP A 218 16.19 -24.97 10.04
C ASP A 218 17.70 -24.83 9.80
N LYS A 219 18.10 -23.84 8.99
CA LYS A 219 19.51 -23.51 8.73
C LYS A 219 20.28 -23.07 9.96
N PHE A 220 19.60 -22.68 11.04
CA PHE A 220 20.22 -22.36 12.33
C PHE A 220 20.45 -23.59 13.22
N ASP A 221 19.96 -24.78 12.84
CA ASP A 221 20.38 -26.04 13.44
C ASP A 221 21.82 -26.38 12.98
N TYR A 222 22.70 -26.71 13.93
CA TYR A 222 24.09 -27.10 13.67
C TYR A 222 24.22 -28.24 12.65
N ARG A 223 23.22 -29.15 12.56
CA ARG A 223 23.16 -30.25 11.61
C ARG A 223 23.00 -29.81 10.16
N ASN A 224 22.48 -28.60 9.96
CA ASN A 224 22.21 -28.02 8.65
C ASN A 224 23.22 -26.94 8.26
N LYS A 225 24.24 -26.66 9.09
CA LYS A 225 25.20 -25.58 8.88
C LYS A 225 25.82 -25.59 7.48
N ASP A 226 26.27 -26.76 7.02
CA ASP A 226 26.98 -26.92 5.75
C ASP A 226 26.05 -27.19 4.55
N LYS A 227 24.74 -27.30 4.77
CA LYS A 227 23.77 -27.49 3.68
C LYS A 227 23.53 -26.19 2.91
N ASP A 228 23.11 -26.28 1.66
CA ASP A 228 22.83 -25.08 0.86
C ASP A 228 21.58 -24.33 1.36
N TRP A 229 21.55 -23.02 1.17
CA TRP A 229 20.39 -22.20 1.56
C TRP A 229 19.23 -22.29 0.56
N GLY A 230 19.48 -22.73 -0.67
CA GLY A 230 18.51 -22.66 -1.76
C GLY A 230 17.94 -21.25 -1.90
N ASN A 231 16.61 -21.17 -2.03
CA ASN A 231 15.88 -19.91 -2.14
C ASN A 231 15.48 -19.30 -0.77
N SER A 232 16.04 -19.78 0.35
CA SER A 232 15.53 -19.38 1.67
C SER A 232 16.13 -18.11 2.24
N LYS A 233 17.24 -17.59 1.70
CA LYS A 233 17.97 -16.46 2.31
C LYS A 233 17.11 -15.19 2.46
N ASP A 234 16.28 -14.92 1.46
CA ASP A 234 15.40 -13.76 1.37
C ASP A 234 13.94 -14.12 1.69
N SER A 235 13.67 -15.35 2.14
CA SER A 235 12.30 -15.84 2.38
C SER A 235 11.53 -14.99 3.39
N ILE A 236 12.20 -14.40 4.39
CA ILE A 236 11.57 -13.54 5.39
C ILE A 236 10.87 -12.35 4.73
N GLN A 237 11.57 -11.59 3.89
CA GLN A 237 11.01 -10.38 3.29
C GLN A 237 9.90 -10.71 2.29
N ARG A 238 10.04 -11.80 1.54
CA ARG A 238 9.02 -12.30 0.62
C ARG A 238 7.77 -12.78 1.36
N CYS A 239 7.92 -13.45 2.51
CA CYS A 239 6.79 -13.80 3.38
C CYS A 239 6.09 -12.55 3.92
N MET A 240 6.83 -11.55 4.40
CA MET A 240 6.26 -10.30 4.91
C MET A 240 5.46 -9.56 3.82
N GLN A 241 6.01 -9.44 2.60
CA GLN A 241 5.28 -8.89 1.45
C GLN A 241 4.03 -9.72 1.14
N LYS A 242 4.09 -11.05 1.17
CA LYS A 242 2.93 -11.90 0.90
C LYS A 242 1.81 -11.72 1.92
N LEU A 243 2.16 -11.59 3.20
CA LEU A 243 1.20 -11.53 4.29
C LEU A 243 0.61 -10.12 4.45
N GLY A 244 1.45 -9.08 4.36
CA GLY A 244 1.08 -7.70 4.66
C GLY A 244 1.03 -6.74 3.48
N GLY A 245 1.60 -7.12 2.33
CA GLY A 245 1.86 -6.20 1.21
C GLY A 245 3.13 -5.36 1.40
N GLY A 246 3.42 -4.51 0.40
CA GLY A 246 4.57 -3.60 0.38
C GLY A 246 5.92 -4.29 0.26
N TYR A 247 6.99 -3.50 0.45
CA TYR A 247 8.38 -3.97 0.36
C TYR A 247 9.16 -3.70 1.64
N PRO A 248 9.11 -4.62 2.62
CA PRO A 248 9.72 -4.41 3.93
C PRO A 248 11.26 -4.39 3.90
N ALA A 249 11.87 -4.95 2.86
CA ALA A 249 13.31 -5.00 2.66
C ALA A 249 13.82 -4.02 1.58
N ASP A 250 12.95 -3.14 1.08
CA ASP A 250 13.42 -2.12 0.16
C ASP A 250 14.40 -1.20 0.88
N GLU A 251 15.49 -0.89 0.20
CA GLU A 251 16.39 0.16 0.63
C GLU A 251 15.63 1.50 0.65
N PRO A 252 15.98 2.43 1.54
CA PRO A 252 15.37 3.75 1.57
C PRO A 252 15.42 4.39 0.17
N PHE A 253 14.26 4.79 -0.36
CA PHE A 253 14.19 5.49 -1.64
C PHE A 253 14.75 6.89 -1.47
N THR A 254 15.91 7.18 -2.08
CA THR A 254 16.61 8.46 -1.98
C THR A 254 16.45 9.30 -3.24
N GLU A 255 16.59 10.62 -3.12
CA GLU A 255 16.79 11.54 -4.24
C GLU A 255 17.98 11.02 -5.07
N GLY A 256 17.71 10.71 -6.34
CA GLY A 256 18.77 10.30 -7.27
C GLY A 256 19.79 11.43 -7.41
N LEU A 257 21.07 11.07 -7.49
CA LEU A 257 22.06 11.88 -8.21
C LEU A 257 21.65 12.05 -9.67
#